data_AF-B2VAT4-F1
#
_entry.id   AF-B2VAT4-F1
#
_cell.length_a   1.000
_cell.length_b   1.000
_cell.length_c   1.000
_cell.angle_alpha   90.00
_cell.angle_beta   90.00
_cell.angle_gamma   90.00
#
_symmetry.space_group_name_H-M   'P 1'
#
loop_
_entity.id
_entity.type
_entity.pdbx_description
1 polymer ?
#
loop_
_entity_poly.entity_id
_entity_poly.type
_entity_poly.pdbx_seq_one_letter_code
_entity_poly.pdbx_strand_id
1 'polypeptide(L)'
;MLTDKDIAILNNCLLDDHLLLEIEKYFVSTESATVRDRLNSGESLTNEELWKLPYSESLSVKRITDKKDIQWLTAYAIANGRDLQSLFETSEFKYLTLFIDNENVSSQFKEWLIAYNLIDAFQLNDTTAITISFPEKE
;
A
#
# COMPACT_ATOMS: atom_id res chain seq x y z
N MET A 1 9.81 7.15 6.03
CA MET A 1 9.45 8.57 5.91
C MET A 1 9.72 9.00 4.49
N LEU A 2 8.76 9.69 3.88
CA LEU A 2 8.87 10.13 2.48
C LEU A 2 9.93 11.21 2.30
N THR A 3 10.57 11.20 1.15
CA THR A 3 11.47 12.28 0.72
C THR A 3 10.68 13.42 0.10
N ASP A 4 11.28 14.61 0.01
CA ASP A 4 10.67 15.75 -0.72
C ASP A 4 10.34 15.40 -2.18
N LYS A 5 11.14 14.51 -2.78
CA LYS A 5 10.90 13.98 -4.13
C LYS A 5 9.62 13.14 -4.17
N ASP A 6 9.40 12.27 -3.19
CA ASP A 6 8.20 11.42 -3.15
C ASP A 6 6.94 12.28 -2.96
N ILE A 7 7.03 13.30 -2.10
CA ILE A 7 5.94 14.27 -1.91
C ILE A 7 5.67 15.05 -3.20
N ALA A 8 6.71 15.45 -3.93
CA ALA A 8 6.55 16.10 -5.23
C ALA A 8 5.87 15.18 -6.26
N ILE A 9 6.17 13.89 -6.26
CA ILE A 9 5.52 12.90 -7.13
C ILE A 9 4.04 12.73 -6.75
N LEU A 10 3.70 12.66 -5.46
CA LEU A 10 2.30 12.58 -4.99
C LEU A 10 1.45 13.78 -5.45
N ASN A 11 2.05 14.95 -5.69
CA ASN A 11 1.32 16.09 -6.24
C ASN A 11 0.82 15.86 -7.69
N ASN A 12 1.35 14.85 -8.38
CA ASN A 12 0.84 14.39 -9.67
C ASN A 12 -0.40 13.50 -9.52
N CYS A 13 -0.86 13.18 -8.30
CA CYS A 13 -2.09 12.44 -8.08
C CYS A 13 -3.34 13.34 -8.00
N LEU A 14 -4.49 12.76 -8.28
CA LEU A 14 -5.82 13.34 -8.12
C LEU A 14 -6.28 13.19 -6.66
N LEU A 15 -5.59 13.87 -5.73
CA LEU A 15 -5.82 13.81 -4.27
C LEU A 15 -7.18 14.37 -3.80
N ASP A 16 -8.07 14.73 -4.72
CA ASP A 16 -9.43 15.21 -4.45
C ASP A 16 -10.50 14.31 -5.09
N ASP A 17 -10.13 13.28 -5.87
CA ASP A 17 -11.07 12.42 -6.59
C ASP A 17 -11.49 11.20 -5.74
N HIS A 18 -10.52 10.32 -5.46
CA HIS A 18 -10.70 9.19 -4.54
C HIS A 18 -9.35 8.66 -4.06
N LEU A 19 -9.41 7.76 -3.07
CA LEU A 19 -8.30 6.89 -2.71
C LEU A 19 -8.78 5.46 -2.56
N LEU A 20 -7.85 4.52 -2.65
CA LEU A 20 -8.08 3.11 -2.29
C LEU A 20 -7.36 2.83 -0.97
N LEU A 21 -8.12 2.46 0.05
CA LEU A 21 -7.61 1.99 1.33
C LEU A 21 -7.71 0.48 1.37
N GLU A 22 -6.58 -0.20 1.49
CA GLU A 22 -6.48 -1.64 1.30
C GLU A 22 -5.69 -2.30 2.44
N ILE A 23 -6.14 -3.50 2.77
CA ILE A 23 -5.52 -4.36 3.79
C ILE A 23 -4.87 -5.53 3.05
N GLU A 24 -3.55 -5.65 3.20
CA GLU A 24 -2.76 -6.67 2.53
C GLU A 24 -2.16 -7.67 3.52
N LYS A 25 -2.03 -8.91 3.05
CA LYS A 25 -1.24 -9.95 3.72
C LYS A 25 -0.04 -10.32 2.87
N TYR A 26 1.15 -10.16 3.43
CA TYR A 26 2.38 -10.56 2.78
C TYR A 26 2.71 -12.02 3.08
N PHE A 27 3.08 -12.73 2.03
CA PHE A 27 3.53 -14.10 2.10
C PHE A 27 5.04 -14.13 1.87
N VAL A 28 5.78 -14.28 2.97
CA VAL A 28 7.23 -14.43 2.97
C VAL A 28 7.60 -15.76 3.62
N SER A 29 8.06 -16.71 2.81
CA SER A 29 8.67 -17.95 3.29
C SER A 29 10.20 -17.81 3.33
N THR A 30 10.90 -18.72 4.00
CA THR A 30 12.37 -18.76 3.98
C THR A 30 12.91 -18.87 2.55
N GLU A 31 12.22 -19.64 1.70
CA GLU A 31 12.58 -19.79 0.28
C GLU A 31 12.38 -18.46 -0.46
N SER A 32 11.25 -17.78 -0.27
CA SER A 32 10.97 -16.52 -0.96
C SER A 32 11.90 -15.39 -0.53
N ALA A 33 12.26 -15.34 0.77
CA ALA A 33 13.27 -14.42 1.28
C ALA A 33 14.63 -14.64 0.60
N THR A 34 15.06 -15.91 0.50
CA THR A 34 16.33 -16.28 -0.16
C THR A 34 16.34 -15.89 -1.64
N VAL A 35 15.24 -16.13 -2.36
CA VAL A 35 15.08 -15.74 -3.77
C VAL A 35 15.16 -14.21 -3.92
N ARG A 36 14.50 -13.46 -3.03
CA ARG A 36 14.55 -11.99 -3.03
C ARG A 36 15.95 -11.45 -2.76
N ASP A 37 16.70 -12.02 -1.82
CA ASP A 37 18.06 -11.58 -1.50
C ASP A 37 19.03 -11.75 -2.68
N ARG A 38 18.89 -12.87 -3.40
CA ARG A 38 19.66 -13.13 -4.63
C ARG A 38 19.31 -12.13 -5.73
N LEU A 39 18.02 -11.87 -5.95
CA LEU A 39 17.57 -10.86 -6.92
C LEU A 39 18.13 -9.46 -6.57
N ASN A 40 18.06 -9.07 -5.31
CA ASN A 40 18.60 -7.79 -4.83
C ASN A 40 20.12 -7.69 -4.98
N SER A 41 20.82 -8.83 -5.01
CA SER A 41 22.27 -8.91 -5.26
C SER A 41 22.63 -8.89 -6.76
N GLY A 42 21.63 -8.79 -7.65
CA GLY A 42 21.80 -8.73 -9.09
C GLY A 42 21.81 -10.08 -9.80
N GLU A 43 21.49 -11.18 -9.11
CA GLU A 43 21.35 -12.48 -9.76
C GLU A 43 20.09 -12.55 -10.62
N SER A 44 20.18 -13.30 -11.72
CA SER A 44 19.02 -13.62 -12.55
C SER A 44 18.24 -14.78 -11.96
N LEU A 45 16.92 -14.64 -11.93
CA LEU A 45 16.00 -15.69 -11.50
C LEU A 45 15.54 -16.53 -12.69
N THR A 46 15.30 -17.81 -12.44
CA THR A 46 14.59 -18.70 -13.37
C THR A 46 13.08 -18.41 -13.35
N ASN A 47 12.36 -18.85 -14.38
CA ASN A 47 10.90 -18.71 -14.44
C ASN A 47 10.16 -19.35 -13.26
N GLU A 48 10.69 -20.45 -12.71
CA GLU A 48 10.10 -21.11 -11.54
C GLU A 48 10.31 -20.28 -10.27
N GLU A 49 11.49 -19.68 -10.12
CA GLU A 49 11.84 -18.83 -8.97
C GLU A 49 11.03 -17.53 -8.93
N LEU A 50 10.57 -17.02 -10.07
CA LEU A 50 9.67 -15.86 -10.10
C LEU A 50 8.40 -16.10 -9.28
N TRP A 51 7.81 -17.30 -9.37
CA TRP A 51 6.61 -17.66 -8.60
C TRP A 51 6.88 -17.88 -7.12
N LYS A 52 8.16 -17.92 -6.73
CA LYS A 52 8.61 -18.04 -5.35
C LYS A 52 8.96 -16.70 -4.74
N LEU A 53 8.90 -15.60 -5.48
CA LEU A 53 9.14 -14.27 -4.90
C LEU A 53 8.09 -13.95 -3.82
N PRO A 54 8.43 -13.13 -2.82
CA PRO A 54 7.45 -12.60 -1.90
C PRO A 54 6.32 -11.91 -2.65
N TYR A 55 5.08 -12.20 -2.25
CA TYR A 55 3.89 -11.58 -2.82
C TYR A 55 2.96 -11.10 -1.70
N SER A 56 2.06 -10.19 -2.04
CA SER A 56 0.95 -9.80 -1.18
C SER A 56 -0.38 -10.24 -1.77
N GLU A 57 -1.33 -10.52 -0.90
CA GLU A 57 -2.73 -10.78 -1.26
C GLU A 57 -3.60 -9.67 -0.69
N SER A 58 -4.49 -9.13 -1.53
CA SER A 58 -5.54 -8.21 -1.13
C SER A 58 -6.59 -8.93 -0.30
N LEU A 59 -6.72 -8.56 0.97
CA LEU A 59 -7.75 -9.12 1.85
C LEU A 59 -9.06 -8.33 1.75
N SER A 60 -8.94 -7.01 1.69
CA SER A 60 -10.09 -6.11 1.59
C SER A 60 -9.65 -4.74 1.10
N VAL A 61 -10.47 -4.14 0.24
CA VAL A 61 -10.24 -2.81 -0.32
C VAL A 61 -11.50 -1.96 -0.23
N LYS A 62 -11.32 -0.68 0.07
CA LYS A 62 -12.37 0.34 0.01
C LYS A 62 -11.95 1.54 -0.79
N ARG A 63 -12.81 1.91 -1.73
CA ARG A 63 -12.75 3.19 -2.41
C ARG A 63 -13.38 4.27 -1.53
N ILE A 64 -12.62 5.30 -1.23
CA ILE A 64 -13.04 6.44 -0.42
C ILE A 64 -13.15 7.65 -1.32
N THR A 65 -14.32 8.29 -1.31
CA THR A 65 -14.66 9.43 -2.17
C THR A 65 -15.07 10.68 -1.39
N ASP A 66 -15.20 10.59 -0.05
CA ASP A 66 -15.46 11.78 0.76
C ASP A 66 -14.20 12.65 0.85
N LYS A 67 -14.33 13.93 0.52
CA LYS A 67 -13.21 14.85 0.43
C LYS A 67 -12.48 15.05 1.76
N LYS A 68 -13.19 15.11 2.89
CA LYS A 68 -12.55 15.31 4.20
C LYS A 68 -11.76 14.09 4.60
N ASP A 69 -12.31 12.91 4.31
CA ASP A 69 -11.69 11.64 4.63
C ASP A 69 -10.45 11.42 3.76
N ILE A 70 -10.53 11.74 2.47
CA ILE A 70 -9.37 11.74 1.57
C ILE A 70 -8.27 12.65 2.12
N GLN A 71 -8.59 13.91 2.45
CA GLN A 71 -7.60 14.86 2.98
C GLN A 71 -6.90 14.35 4.23
N TRP A 72 -7.67 13.78 5.18
CA TRP A 72 -7.12 13.24 6.40
C TRP A 72 -6.23 12.03 6.13
N LEU A 73 -6.70 11.07 5.34
CA LEU A 73 -5.97 9.83 5.03
C LEU A 73 -4.72 10.10 4.21
N THR A 74 -4.75 11.03 3.26
CA THR A 74 -3.58 11.48 2.52
C THR A 74 -2.55 12.11 3.46
N ALA A 75 -2.96 13.03 4.34
CA ALA A 75 -2.04 13.65 5.30
C ALA A 75 -1.43 12.61 6.24
N TYR A 76 -2.24 11.66 6.71
CA TYR A 76 -1.77 10.55 7.53
C TYR A 76 -0.75 9.68 6.77
N ALA A 77 -1.04 9.35 5.52
CA ALA A 77 -0.17 8.53 4.67
C ALA A 77 1.16 9.23 4.37
N ILE A 78 1.15 10.55 4.14
CA ILE A 78 2.38 11.30 3.93
C ILE A 78 3.26 11.29 5.18
N ALA A 79 2.65 11.44 6.36
CA ALA A 79 3.38 11.49 7.63
C ALA A 79 3.93 10.13 8.06
N ASN A 80 3.17 9.06 7.84
CA ASN A 80 3.44 7.73 8.41
C ASN A 80 3.83 6.68 7.39
N GLY A 81 3.67 7.00 6.10
CA GLY A 81 3.91 6.07 5.01
C GLY A 81 5.36 6.00 4.56
N ARG A 82 5.64 4.94 3.80
CA ARG A 82 6.90 4.72 3.12
C ARG A 82 6.68 4.16 1.72
N ASP A 83 7.78 4.11 0.97
CA ASP A 83 7.90 3.39 -0.29
C ASP A 83 6.79 3.71 -1.29
N LEU A 84 6.72 4.98 -1.70
CA LEU A 84 5.81 5.41 -2.76
C LEU A 84 6.11 4.64 -4.06
N GLN A 85 5.20 3.77 -4.48
CA GLN A 85 5.43 2.87 -5.62
C GLN A 85 4.21 2.80 -6.54
N SER A 86 4.48 2.68 -7.84
CA SER A 86 3.46 2.34 -8.84
C SER A 86 3.26 0.83 -8.86
N LEU A 87 2.28 0.32 -8.11
CA LEU A 87 2.05 -1.12 -7.95
C LEU A 87 1.07 -1.69 -8.97
N PHE A 88 0.05 -0.91 -9.35
CA PHE A 88 -1.00 -1.37 -10.24
C PHE A 88 -1.66 -0.23 -11.01
N GLU A 89 -2.38 -0.61 -12.05
CA GLU A 89 -3.21 0.27 -12.86
C GLU A 89 -4.54 -0.43 -13.17
N THR A 90 -5.57 0.37 -13.37
CA THR A 90 -6.84 -0.06 -13.97
C THR A 90 -6.89 0.45 -15.41
N SER A 91 -7.96 0.12 -16.14
CA SER A 91 -8.23 0.72 -17.45
C SER A 91 -8.42 2.23 -17.41
N GLU A 92 -8.63 2.82 -16.22
CA GLU A 92 -8.96 4.24 -16.03
C GLU A 92 -7.83 5.02 -15.36
N PHE A 93 -7.05 4.40 -14.48
CA PHE A 93 -6.07 5.10 -13.66
C PHE A 93 -4.83 4.26 -13.41
N LYS A 94 -3.69 4.93 -13.33
CA LYS A 94 -2.49 4.40 -12.67
C LYS A 94 -2.51 4.83 -11.21
N TYR A 95 -1.98 4.00 -10.31
CA TYR A 95 -1.98 4.30 -8.89
C TYR A 95 -0.58 4.33 -8.30
N LEU A 96 -0.31 5.40 -7.56
CA LEU A 96 0.80 5.43 -6.63
C LEU A 96 0.34 5.02 -5.25
N THR A 97 1.06 4.09 -4.65
CA THR A 97 0.70 3.45 -3.39
C THR A 97 1.71 3.78 -2.32
N LEU A 98 1.22 4.14 -1.13
CA LEU A 98 1.99 4.25 0.10
C LEU A 98 1.68 3.08 1.03
N PHE A 99 2.71 2.61 1.72
CA PHE A 99 2.59 1.56 2.72
C PHE A 99 2.61 2.15 4.13
N ILE A 100 1.66 1.74 4.95
CA ILE A 100 1.58 2.05 6.38
C ILE A 100 1.90 0.77 7.15
N ASP A 101 3.04 0.79 7.85
CA ASP A 101 3.45 -0.31 8.73
C ASP A 101 2.52 -0.41 9.94
N ASN A 102 2.30 -1.63 10.44
CA ASN A 102 1.42 -1.89 11.58
C ASN A 102 1.76 -1.06 12.83
N GLU A 103 3.05 -0.80 13.07
CA GLU A 103 3.52 0.03 14.19
C GLU A 103 3.06 1.48 14.09
N ASN A 104 2.78 1.96 12.87
CA ASN A 104 2.29 3.30 12.59
C ASN A 104 0.75 3.34 12.50
N VAL A 105 0.04 2.26 12.84
CA VAL A 105 -1.44 2.24 12.88
C VAL A 105 -1.93 2.70 14.25
N SER A 106 -2.19 4.01 14.35
CA SER A 106 -2.69 4.65 15.56
C SER A 106 -4.13 4.25 15.91
N SER A 107 -4.57 4.51 17.14
CA SER A 107 -5.96 4.31 17.55
C SER A 107 -6.94 5.12 16.68
N GLN A 108 -6.58 6.34 16.30
CA GLN A 108 -7.40 7.17 15.41
C GLN A 108 -7.49 6.56 14.00
N PHE A 109 -6.41 5.98 13.48
CA PHE A 109 -6.46 5.28 12.20
C PHE A 109 -7.36 4.04 12.26
N LYS A 110 -7.39 3.32 13.40
CA LYS A 110 -8.31 2.19 13.59
C LYS A 110 -9.79 2.61 13.56
N GLU A 111 -10.12 3.84 13.97
CA GLU A 111 -11.49 4.36 13.83
C GLU A 111 -11.90 4.47 12.36
N TRP A 112 -10.98 4.84 11.47
CA TRP A 112 -11.22 4.82 10.02
C TRP A 112 -11.38 3.40 9.48
N LEU A 113 -10.57 2.46 9.94
CA LEU A 113 -10.74 1.04 9.59
C LEU A 113 -12.11 0.52 10.01
N ILE A 114 -12.63 0.94 11.16
CA ILE A 114 -14.00 0.61 11.60
C ILE A 114 -15.03 1.27 10.67
N ALA A 115 -14.90 2.58 10.43
CA ALA A 115 -15.85 3.34 9.61
C ALA A 115 -15.99 2.77 8.18
N TYR A 116 -14.91 2.22 7.64
CA TYR A 116 -14.86 1.63 6.31
C TYR A 116 -15.03 0.10 6.30
N ASN A 117 -15.36 -0.53 7.43
CA ASN A 117 -15.54 -1.99 7.58
C ASN A 117 -14.31 -2.82 7.17
N LEU A 118 -13.12 -2.34 7.52
CA LEU A 118 -11.81 -2.97 7.26
C LEU A 118 -11.16 -3.52 8.54
N ILE A 119 -11.67 -3.17 9.72
CA ILE A 119 -11.03 -3.52 11.01
C ILE A 119 -10.94 -5.04 11.23
N ASP A 120 -11.94 -5.81 10.80
CA ASP A 120 -11.94 -7.27 10.97
C ASP A 120 -10.86 -7.90 10.09
N ALA A 121 -10.74 -7.45 8.84
CA ALA A 121 -9.68 -7.90 7.94
C ALA A 121 -8.29 -7.59 8.52
N PHE A 122 -8.14 -6.42 9.13
CA PHE A 122 -6.92 -5.98 9.81
C PHE A 122 -6.57 -6.83 11.04
N GLN A 123 -7.54 -7.16 11.90
CA GLN A 123 -7.31 -7.86 13.17
C GLN A 123 -7.23 -9.38 13.07
N LEU A 124 -8.01 -9.99 12.17
CA LEU A 124 -8.15 -11.45 12.09
C LEU A 124 -7.02 -12.11 11.28
N ASN A 125 -6.29 -11.32 10.51
CA ASN A 125 -5.15 -11.79 9.75
C ASN A 125 -3.90 -11.22 10.40
N ASP A 126 -2.78 -11.94 10.34
CA ASP A 126 -1.43 -11.36 10.51
C ASP A 126 -1.16 -10.40 9.33
N THR A 127 -1.97 -9.36 9.22
CA THR A 127 -1.90 -8.33 8.20
C THR A 127 -0.55 -7.69 8.30
N THR A 128 0.09 -7.49 7.16
CA THR A 128 1.51 -7.13 7.12
C THR A 128 1.71 -5.74 6.56
N ALA A 129 0.72 -5.16 5.86
CA ALA A 129 0.63 -3.71 5.69
C ALA A 129 -0.80 -3.24 5.39
N ILE A 130 -1.01 -1.96 5.63
CA ILE A 130 -2.13 -1.20 5.07
C ILE A 130 -1.58 -0.38 3.91
N THR A 131 -2.24 -0.40 2.77
CA THR A 131 -1.88 0.41 1.59
C THR A 131 -2.90 1.53 1.38
N ILE A 132 -2.40 2.69 0.98
CA ILE A 132 -3.22 3.82 0.53
C ILE A 132 -2.75 4.20 -0.86
N SER A 133 -3.64 4.04 -1.84
CA SER A 133 -3.33 4.22 -3.25
C SER A 133 -4.08 5.42 -3.83
N PHE A 134 -3.34 6.25 -4.57
CA PHE A 134 -3.80 7.51 -5.12
C PHE A 134 -3.79 7.43 -6.65
N PRO A 135 -4.89 7.76 -7.33
CA PRO A 135 -4.94 7.81 -8.78
C PRO A 135 -4.04 8.93 -9.31
N GLU A 136 -3.22 8.65 -10.33
CA GLU A 136 -2.36 9.61 -11.01
C GLU A 136 -3.16 10.48 -12.00
N LYS A 137 -2.69 11.72 -12.21
CA LYS A 137 -3.12 12.59 -13.31
C LYS A 137 -2.45 12.08 -14.59
N GLU A 138 -3.24 11.88 -15.63
CA GLU A 138 -2.71 11.61 -16.98
C GLU A 138 -1.94 12.80 -17.58
#